data_AF-A0A9C6X1Y7-F1
#
_entry.id   AF-A0A9C6X1Y7-F1
#
_cell.length_a   1.000
_cell.length_b   1.000
_cell.length_c   1.000
_cell.angle_alpha   90.00
_cell.angle_beta   90.00
_cell.angle_gamma   90.00
#
_symmetry.space_group_name_H-M   'P 1'
#
loop_
_entity.id
_entity.type
_entity.pdbx_description
1 polymer ?
#
loop_
_entity_poly.entity_id
_entity_poly.type
_entity_poly.pdbx_seq_one_letter_code
_entity_poly.pdbx_strand_id
1 'polypeptide(L)'
;MPDPVSPEDFGAIKFDLRQHRWKYRGEGNANIAISLPDQRQLIRLPKFRSCDNPGQVELWRRLSSNNSFISVVMKQILGPMFVSPPSLIYLSITDIDYLNNELDSVRPGRLI
;
A
#
# COMPACT_ATOMS: atom_id res chain seq x y z
N MET A 1 10.67 22.31 -10.39
CA MET A 1 10.06 21.20 -9.64
C MET A 1 9.62 20.17 -10.66
N PRO A 2 9.88 18.86 -10.49
CA PRO A 2 9.29 17.87 -11.38
C PRO A 2 7.78 17.90 -11.20
N ASP A 3 7.04 17.83 -12.32
CA ASP A 3 5.59 17.87 -12.33
C ASP A 3 4.99 16.75 -11.46
N PRO A 4 3.86 16.98 -10.78
CA PRO A 4 3.18 15.94 -10.03
C PRO A 4 2.71 14.87 -11.02
N VAL A 5 3.34 13.69 -10.96
CA VAL A 5 2.97 12.55 -11.81
C VAL A 5 1.54 12.14 -11.48
N SER A 6 0.69 12.06 -12.51
CA SER A 6 -0.72 11.73 -12.34
C SER A 6 -0.86 10.23 -12.00
N PRO A 7 -1.80 9.84 -11.13
CA PRO A 7 -2.08 8.42 -10.83
C PRO A 7 -2.36 7.58 -12.08
N GLU A 8 -2.90 8.22 -13.11
CA GLU A 8 -3.27 7.62 -14.39
C GLU A 8 -2.04 7.23 -15.20
N ASP A 9 -0.93 7.97 -15.07
CA ASP A 9 0.35 7.71 -15.75
C ASP A 9 0.97 6.37 -15.32
N PHE A 10 0.52 5.86 -14.17
CA PHE A 10 0.97 4.62 -13.58
C PHE A 10 0.02 3.45 -13.83
N GLY A 11 -1.19 3.68 -14.35
CA GLY A 11 -2.22 2.64 -14.46
C GLY A 11 -2.76 2.15 -13.10
N ALA A 12 -2.63 2.98 -12.06
CA ALA A 12 -3.12 2.68 -10.72
C ALA A 12 -4.63 2.92 -10.62
N ILE A 13 -5.33 2.09 -9.85
CA ILE A 13 -6.75 2.34 -9.55
C ILE A 13 -6.81 3.42 -8.47
N LYS A 14 -7.38 4.58 -8.78
CA LYS A 14 -7.63 5.63 -7.78
C LYS A 14 -8.59 5.08 -6.71
N PHE A 15 -8.20 5.22 -5.44
CA PHE A 15 -8.97 4.73 -4.32
C PHE A 15 -9.15 5.83 -3.26
N ASP A 16 -10.40 6.14 -2.92
CA ASP A 16 -10.73 7.09 -1.85
C ASP A 16 -10.94 6.32 -0.54
N LEU A 17 -9.98 6.40 0.37
CA LEU A 17 -10.02 5.66 1.63
C LEU A 17 -11.14 6.16 2.56
N ARG A 18 -11.49 7.44 2.50
CA ARG A 18 -12.46 8.07 3.41
C ARG A 18 -13.90 7.66 3.11
N GLN A 19 -14.16 7.14 1.91
CA GLN A 19 -15.47 6.59 1.52
C GLN A 19 -15.70 5.16 2.02
N HIS A 20 -14.73 4.57 2.70
CA HIS A 20 -14.77 3.17 3.10
C HIS A 20 -14.56 3.01 4.60
N ARG A 21 -15.30 2.06 5.20
CA ARG A 21 -14.99 1.62 6.54
C ARG A 21 -13.71 0.78 6.49
N TRP A 22 -12.69 1.20 7.24
CA TRP A 22 -11.45 0.45 7.37
C TRP A 22 -11.08 0.24 8.84
N LYS A 23 -10.22 -0.75 9.10
CA LYS A 23 -9.69 -1.05 10.43
C LYS A 23 -8.21 -1.40 10.35
N TYR A 24 -7.43 -0.90 11.30
CA TYR A 24 -6.05 -1.35 11.50
C TYR A 24 -6.02 -2.85 11.81
N ARG A 25 -5.10 -3.58 11.18
CA ARG A 25 -4.92 -5.03 11.41
C ARG A 25 -3.58 -5.37 12.03
N GLY A 26 -2.53 -4.66 11.64
CA GLY A 26 -1.20 -4.91 12.14
C GLY A 26 -0.15 -4.30 11.24
N GLU A 27 1.10 -4.38 11.68
CA GLU A 27 2.25 -3.95 10.91
C GLU A 27 3.45 -4.86 11.16
N GLY A 28 4.25 -5.09 10.12
CA GLY A 28 5.61 -5.62 10.25
C GLY A 28 6.62 -4.50 10.00
N ASN A 29 7.91 -4.79 9.97
CA ASN A 29 8.94 -3.74 9.79
C ASN A 29 8.80 -2.96 8.47
N ALA A 30 8.34 -3.62 7.39
CA ALA A 30 8.29 -3.03 6.06
C ALA A 30 6.90 -2.49 5.64
N ASN A 31 5.81 -3.01 6.20
CA ASN A 31 4.45 -2.69 5.73
C ASN A 31 3.44 -2.58 6.88
N ILE A 32 2.47 -1.69 6.72
CA ILE A 32 1.24 -1.60 7.50
C ILE A 32 0.12 -2.30 6.73
N ALA A 33 -0.75 -3.00 7.46
CA ALA A 33 -1.94 -3.65 6.94
C ALA A 33 -3.21 -3.02 7.54
N ILE A 34 -4.11 -2.56 6.67
CA ILE A 34 -5.47 -2.15 7.05
C ILE A 34 -6.48 -3.02 6.31
N SER A 35 -7.54 -3.46 6.98
CA SER A 35 -8.63 -4.20 6.34
C SER A 35 -9.76 -3.27 5.93
N LEU A 36 -10.42 -3.60 4.82
CA LEU A 36 -11.70 -3.09 4.36
C LEU A 36 -12.76 -4.18 4.64
N PRO A 37 -13.45 -4.15 5.81
CA PRO A 37 -14.27 -5.27 6.25
C PRO A 37 -15.46 -5.55 5.31
N ASP A 38 -16.01 -4.51 4.69
CA ASP A 38 -17.21 -4.62 3.85
C ASP A 38 -16.90 -5.31 2.51
N GLN A 39 -15.67 -5.12 2.00
CA GLN A 39 -15.15 -5.73 0.77
C GLN A 39 -14.40 -7.04 1.03
N ARG A 40 -14.14 -7.38 2.30
CA ARG A 40 -13.28 -8.51 2.70
C ARG A 40 -11.88 -8.43 2.06
N GLN A 41 -11.36 -7.21 1.91
CA GLN A 41 -10.06 -6.93 1.31
C GLN A 41 -9.09 -6.34 2.33
N LEU A 42 -7.80 -6.34 1.98
CA LEU A 42 -6.73 -5.80 2.80
C LEU A 42 -5.84 -4.90 1.94
N ILE A 43 -5.57 -3.70 2.43
CA ILE A 43 -4.63 -2.76 1.82
C ILE A 43 -3.30 -2.90 2.57
N ARG A 44 -2.21 -3.08 1.83
CA ARG A 44 -0.84 -3.13 2.35
C ARG A 44 -0.08 -1.89 1.92
N LEU A 45 0.40 -1.13 2.88
CA LEU A 45 1.08 0.15 2.68
C LEU A 45 2.53 0.02 3.12
N PRO A 46 3.51 0.31 2.26
CA PRO A 46 4.91 0.29 2.65
C PRO A 46 5.22 1.41 3.65
N LYS A 47 6.09 1.12 4.62
CA LYS A 47 6.61 2.09 5.58
C LYS A 47 7.94 2.65 5.09
N PHE A 48 8.09 3.96 5.23
CA PHE A 48 9.37 4.64 5.02
C PHE A 48 9.71 5.47 6.23
N ARG A 49 10.99 5.55 6.55
CA ARG A 49 11.50 6.65 7.38
C ARG A 49 11.56 7.89 6.51
N SER A 50 11.47 9.07 7.12
CA SER A 50 11.46 10.34 6.39
C SER A 50 12.67 10.52 5.46
N CYS A 51 13.83 10.00 5.85
CA CYS A 51 15.07 10.02 5.06
C CYS A 51 15.11 8.99 3.92
N ASP A 52 14.26 7.96 3.97
CA ASP A 52 14.30 6.80 3.06
C ASP A 52 13.16 6.82 2.04
N ASN A 53 12.41 7.92 1.93
CA ASN A 53 11.30 8.02 0.99
C ASN A 53 11.83 8.01 -0.45
N PRO A 54 11.54 6.96 -1.25
CA PRO A 54 12.08 6.83 -2.59
C PRO A 54 11.45 7.81 -3.61
N GLY A 55 10.40 8.53 -3.22
CA GLY A 55 9.57 9.31 -4.14
C GLY A 55 8.56 8.43 -4.91
N GLN A 56 7.58 9.08 -5.56
CA GLN A 56 6.42 8.38 -6.14
C GLN A 56 6.80 7.42 -7.28
N VAL A 57 7.67 7.86 -8.20
CA VAL A 57 8.07 7.08 -9.39
C VAL A 57 8.80 5.79 -8.99
N GLU A 58 9.80 5.89 -8.11
CA GLU A 58 10.57 4.74 -7.65
C GLU A 58 9.73 3.82 -6.75
N LEU A 59 8.84 4.39 -5.92
CA LEU A 59 7.88 3.60 -5.16
C LEU A 59 6.97 2.78 -6.08
N TRP A 60 6.41 3.42 -7.10
CA TRP A 60 5.57 2.75 -8.09
C TRP A 60 6.32 1.62 -8.80
N ARG A 61 7.56 1.90 -9.23
CA ARG A 61 8.43 0.90 -9.86
C ARG A 61 8.64 -0.31 -8.96
N ARG A 62 8.97 -0.10 -7.67
CA ARG A 62 9.15 -1.18 -6.70
C ARG A 62 7.88 -2.00 -6.49
N LEU A 63 6.73 -1.36 -6.33
CA LEU A 63 5.45 -2.04 -6.13
C LEU A 63 5.04 -2.84 -7.38
N SER A 64 5.25 -2.26 -8.57
CA SER A 64 5.00 -2.92 -9.86
C SER A 64 5.91 -4.13 -10.05
N SER A 65 7.22 -3.99 -9.80
CA SER A 65 8.16 -5.11 -9.87
C SER A 65 7.81 -6.22 -8.88
N ASN A 66 7.43 -5.88 -7.66
CA ASN A 66 6.97 -6.86 -6.67
C ASN A 66 5.70 -7.58 -7.13
N ASN A 67 4.72 -6.85 -7.69
CA ASN A 67 3.50 -7.45 -8.20
C ASN A 67 3.79 -8.39 -9.37
N SER A 68 4.64 -7.98 -10.31
CA SER A 68 5.09 -8.81 -11.43
C SER A 68 5.83 -10.06 -10.94
N PHE A 69 6.71 -9.93 -9.94
CA PHE A 69 7.39 -11.08 -9.33
C PHE A 69 6.40 -12.07 -8.70
N ILE A 70 5.40 -11.57 -7.96
CA ILE A 70 4.36 -12.42 -7.38
C ILE A 70 3.55 -13.12 -8.47
N SER A 71 3.16 -12.39 -9.51
CA SER A 71 2.30 -12.89 -10.59
C SER A 71 3.01 -13.88 -11.52
N VAL A 72 4.25 -13.60 -11.90
CA VAL A 72 4.99 -14.38 -12.92
C VAL A 72 5.83 -15.47 -12.30
N VAL A 73 6.44 -15.24 -11.13
CA VAL A 73 7.37 -16.19 -10.50
C VAL A 73 6.68 -16.95 -9.38
N MET A 74 6.19 -16.26 -8.35
CA MET A 74 5.69 -16.93 -7.14
C MET A 74 4.43 -17.76 -7.42
N LYS A 75 3.55 -17.27 -8.29
CA LYS A 75 2.34 -18.00 -8.70
C LYS A 75 2.65 -19.33 -9.40
N GLN A 76 3.76 -19.41 -10.14
CA GLN A 76 4.18 -20.64 -10.83
C GLN A 76 4.80 -21.64 -9.86
N ILE A 77 5.58 -21.15 -8.89
CA ILE A 77 6.28 -21.99 -7.91
C ILE A 77 5.31 -22.55 -6.85
N LEU A 78 4.48 -21.68 -6.28
CA LEU A 78 3.59 -22.03 -5.17
C LEU A 78 2.19 -22.47 -5.61
N GLY A 79 1.86 -22.22 -6.87
CA GLY A 79 0.57 -22.57 -7.44
C GLY A 79 -0.47 -21.44 -7.35
N PRO A 80 -1.39 -21.36 -8.33
CA PRO A 80 -2.35 -20.27 -8.46
C PRO A 80 -3.43 -20.25 -7.37
N MET A 81 -3.65 -21.36 -6.66
CA MET A 81 -4.62 -21.41 -5.55
C MET A 81 -4.09 -20.78 -4.26
N PHE A 82 -2.77 -20.68 -4.11
CA PHE A 82 -2.13 -20.20 -2.89
C PHE A 82 -1.57 -18.78 -3.04
N VAL A 83 -1.48 -18.28 -4.27
CA VAL A 83 -0.91 -16.95 -4.57
C VAL A 83 -1.91 -16.13 -5.38
N SER A 84 -2.42 -15.08 -4.75
CA SER A 84 -3.19 -14.03 -5.43
C SER A 84 -2.32 -12.78 -5.56
N PRO A 85 -1.90 -12.39 -6.78
CA PRO A 85 -1.22 -11.12 -6.99
C PRO A 85 -2.11 -9.95 -6.57
N PRO A 86 -1.57 -8.94 -5.86
CA PRO A 86 -2.35 -7.77 -5.47
C PRO A 86 -2.66 -6.85 -6.66
N SER A 87 -3.73 -6.06 -6.52
CA SER A 87 -3.96 -4.89 -7.36
C SER A 87 -3.29 -3.68 -6.75
N LEU A 88 -2.66 -2.84 -7.58
CA LEU A 88 -2.08 -1.58 -7.13
C LEU A 88 -3.14 -0.48 -7.15
N ILE A 89 -3.24 0.24 -6.04
CA ILE A 89 -4.13 1.37 -5.87
C ILE A 89 -3.33 2.65 -5.63
N TYR A 90 -3.89 3.77 -6.02
CA TYR A 90 -3.39 5.09 -5.67
C TYR A 90 -4.22 5.67 -4.52
N LEU A 91 -3.54 6.02 -3.43
CA LEU A 91 -4.10 6.82 -2.35
C LEU A 91 -3.59 8.25 -2.49
N SER A 92 -4.49 9.22 -2.35
CA SER A 92 -4.10 10.63 -2.35
C SER A 92 -3.26 10.96 -1.11
N ILE A 93 -2.43 12.01 -1.20
CA ILE A 93 -1.66 12.50 -0.05
C ILE A 93 -2.60 12.81 1.13
N THR A 94 -3.78 13.38 0.87
CA THR A 94 -4.79 13.65 1.89
C THR A 94 -5.33 12.39 2.57
N ASP A 95 -5.45 11.28 1.84
CA ASP A 95 -5.88 10.00 2.42
C ASP A 95 -4.78 9.38 3.28
N ILE A 96 -3.51 9.55 2.87
CA ILE A 96 -2.35 9.10 3.63
C ILE A 96 -2.20 9.92 4.92
N ASP A 97 -2.35 11.23 4.87
CA ASP A 97 -2.27 12.11 6.05
C ASP A 97 -3.40 11.79 7.03
N TYR A 98 -4.63 11.63 6.52
CA TYR A 98 -5.77 11.17 7.31
C TYR A 98 -5.47 9.83 7.99
N LEU A 99 -4.96 8.86 7.22
CA LEU A 99 -4.63 7.54 7.76
C LEU A 99 -3.54 7.59 8.83
N ASN A 100 -2.48 8.40 8.64
CA ASN A 100 -1.42 8.55 9.63
C ASN A 100 -1.95 9.08 10.96
N ASN A 101 -2.79 10.12 10.92
CA ASN A 101 -3.38 10.70 12.13
C ASN A 101 -4.26 9.69 12.88
N GLU A 102 -5.08 8.92 12.15
CA GLU A 102 -5.96 7.91 12.76
C GLU A 102 -5.15 6.74 13.34
N LEU A 103 -4.09 6.32 12.64
CA LEU A 103 -3.27 5.18 13.05
C LEU A 103 -2.38 5.46 14.25
N ASP A 104 -2.02 6.71 14.54
CA ASP A 104 -1.15 7.07 15.66
C ASP A 104 -1.69 6.58 17.02
N SER A 105 -3.01 6.49 17.16
CA SER A 105 -3.67 6.03 18.40
C SER A 105 -3.67 4.51 18.59
N VAL A 106 -3.54 3.73 17.51
CA VAL A 106 -3.73 2.26 17.53
C VAL A 106 -2.45 1.47 17.23
N ARG A 107 -1.44 2.13 16.68
CA ARG A 107 -0.16 1.47 16.40
C ARG A 107 0.56 1.16 17.71
N PRO A 108 1.23 -0.01 17.80
CA PRO A 108 2.08 -0.29 18.94
C PRO A 108 3.12 0.83 19.04
N GLY A 109 3.19 1.48 20.21
CA GLY A 109 4.00 2.67 20.42
C GLY A 109 5.41 2.48 19.88
N ARG A 110 5.97 3.54 19.26
CA ARG A 110 7.40 3.58 18.94
C ARG A 110 8.16 3.21 20.21
N LEU A 111 8.75 2.02 20.26
CA LEU A 111 9.84 1.78 21.20
C LEU A 111 10.88 2.86 20.88
N ILE A 112 11.07 3.71 21.88
CA ILE A 112 11.98 4.85 21.92
C ILE A 112 13.36 4.43 21.40
#